data_AF-A0A327HLD0-F1
#
_entry.id   AF-A0A327HLD0-F1
#
_cell.length_a   1.000
_cell.length_b   1.000
_cell.length_c   1.000
_cell.angle_alpha   90.00
_cell.angle_beta   90.00
_cell.angle_gamma   90.00
#
_symmetry.space_group_name_H-M   'P 1'
#
loop_
_entity.id
_entity.type
_entity.pdbx_description
1 polymer ?
#
loop_
_entity_poly.entity_id
_entity_poly.type
_entity_poly.pdbx_seq_one_letter_code
_entity_poly.pdbx_strand_id
1 'polypeptide(L)'
;MADDVQPQQEGMRTLHLRLLRIQWQVVTLQLISTIALLWMYLKMVDLYIVDSIDHALAIKYFDQQLSTANLEMPLPAWLTGEDAIGLGKFYPIMGLSVIVGGSIALLTFQSPTVQRKVRMGLLLGFILWLFGPFMFKWIVANFGKGEWWIPPDNSVESLFKGVIVVLEVMLIGIYIVPLILGVRGVWGLSKNAIAWSTGIMLLFLVLHALLTFQIVEDLLFGTSGEGLKKIPSLAGDPTILGLISPNQFNLLQLSLLLIIFQESSMGVIRYLEYAFRLPETCKKDPEYVTQFYNLLNGHLVQTIVLMTLCGITTIVALGFHTLLLSIVASLPGDGQWAYQIQESIELELTYGLVISAMLFLLILAGLRYILPWQRISGVIESLYRKRVEEIPKEEY
;
A
#
# COMPACT_ATOMS: atom_id res chain seq x y z
N MET A 1 -7.35 -24.23 45.89
CA MET A 1 -7.14 -22.80 46.16
C MET A 1 -7.73 -22.04 44.99
N ALA A 2 -9.05 -21.89 45.03
CA ALA A 2 -9.84 -21.09 44.11
C ALA A 2 -10.39 -19.97 44.99
N ASP A 3 -9.51 -19.03 45.34
CA ASP A 3 -9.91 -17.86 46.11
C ASP A 3 -10.42 -16.81 45.10
N ASP A 4 -11.69 -16.48 45.29
CA ASP A 4 -12.42 -15.30 44.87
C ASP A 4 -11.69 -14.35 43.90
N VAL A 5 -11.98 -14.54 42.61
CA VAL A 5 -11.79 -13.49 41.61
C VAL A 5 -12.72 -12.35 42.01
N GLN A 6 -12.15 -11.29 42.59
CA GLN A 6 -12.90 -10.12 42.99
C GLN A 6 -13.75 -9.60 41.82
N PRO A 7 -15.05 -9.29 42.04
CA PRO A 7 -15.86 -8.66 41.02
C PRO A 7 -15.22 -7.33 40.63
N GLN A 8 -14.92 -7.25 39.35
CA GLN A 8 -14.11 -6.21 38.73
C GLN A 8 -14.71 -4.80 38.97
N GLN A 9 -13.92 -3.89 39.54
CA GLN A 9 -14.27 -2.47 39.66
C GLN A 9 -14.56 -1.86 38.28
N GLU A 10 -15.64 -1.07 38.19
CA GLU A 10 -16.03 -0.32 37.00
C GLU A 10 -14.86 0.56 36.51
N GLY A 11 -14.42 0.35 35.27
CA GLY A 11 -13.37 1.17 34.63
C GLY A 11 -12.11 0.42 34.17
N MET A 12 -11.97 -0.89 34.44
CA MET A 12 -10.78 -1.64 34.06
C MET A 12 -10.73 -2.04 32.57
N ARG A 13 -9.53 -1.91 31.98
CA ARG A 13 -9.21 -2.29 30.59
C ARG A 13 -9.47 -3.78 30.37
N THR A 14 -10.11 -4.14 29.26
CA THR A 14 -10.41 -5.55 28.93
C THR A 14 -9.94 -5.88 27.51
N LEU A 15 -9.63 -7.15 27.28
CA LEU A 15 -9.21 -7.66 25.96
C LEU A 15 -10.40 -8.06 25.07
N HIS A 16 -11.62 -7.62 25.38
CA HIS A 16 -12.76 -7.82 24.50
C HIS A 16 -12.60 -7.03 23.21
N LEU A 17 -12.76 -7.69 22.06
CA LEU A 17 -12.55 -7.12 20.73
C LEU A 17 -13.27 -5.78 20.49
N ARG A 18 -14.48 -5.62 21.04
CA ARG A 18 -15.28 -4.39 20.89
C ARG A 18 -14.56 -3.17 21.44
N LEU A 19 -13.84 -3.31 22.56
CA LEU A 19 -13.08 -2.25 23.20
C LEU A 19 -11.65 -2.21 22.66
N LEU A 20 -11.04 -3.38 22.44
CA LEU A 20 -9.66 -3.52 21.98
C LEU A 20 -9.41 -2.84 20.62
N ARG A 21 -10.38 -2.89 19.70
CA ARG A 21 -10.28 -2.26 18.38
C ARG A 21 -10.27 -0.73 18.39
N ILE A 22 -10.72 -0.11 19.49
CA ILE A 22 -10.76 1.35 19.67
C ILE A 22 -9.55 1.80 20.51
N GLN A 23 -8.77 0.86 21.05
CA GLN A 23 -7.55 1.19 21.79
C GLN A 23 -6.58 1.91 20.87
N TRP A 24 -5.99 2.98 21.40
CA TRP A 24 -5.15 3.88 20.61
C TRP A 24 -4.00 3.13 19.95
N GLN A 25 -3.36 2.14 20.61
CA GLN A 25 -2.25 1.39 20.01
C GLN A 25 -2.66 0.64 18.74
N VAL A 26 -3.84 0.01 18.77
CA VAL A 26 -4.38 -0.74 17.62
C VAL A 26 -4.73 0.23 16.50
N VAL A 27 -5.42 1.33 16.84
CA VAL A 27 -5.78 2.38 15.88
C VAL A 27 -4.53 3.01 15.27
N THR A 28 -3.49 3.29 16.06
CA THR A 28 -2.21 3.83 15.59
C THR A 28 -1.55 2.91 14.58
N LEU A 29 -1.47 1.61 14.85
CA LEU A 29 -0.93 0.66 13.87
C LEU A 29 -1.77 0.59 12.58
N GLN A 30 -3.10 0.62 12.71
CA GLN A 30 -4.01 0.64 11.55
C GLN A 30 -3.84 1.91 10.72
N LEU A 31 -3.69 3.07 11.38
CA LEU A 31 -3.44 4.35 10.72
C LEU A 31 -2.06 4.38 10.05
N ILE A 32 -1.00 3.97 10.74
CA ILE A 32 0.35 3.86 10.17
C ILE A 32 0.33 2.97 8.93
N SER A 33 -0.33 1.81 9.02
CA SER A 33 -0.46 0.90 7.88
C SER A 33 -1.24 1.52 6.72
N THR A 34 -2.37 2.18 7.00
CA THR A 34 -3.18 2.84 5.95
C THR A 34 -2.42 3.99 5.30
N ILE A 35 -1.74 4.83 6.09
CA ILE A 35 -0.91 5.93 5.57
C ILE A 35 0.23 5.37 4.73
N ALA A 36 0.92 4.32 5.20
CA ALA A 36 1.98 3.68 4.44
C ALA A 36 1.48 3.11 3.10
N LEU A 37 0.31 2.46 3.08
CA LEU A 37 -0.33 1.97 1.86
C LEU A 37 -0.60 3.10 0.87
N LEU A 38 -1.27 4.17 1.31
CA LEU A 38 -1.63 5.30 0.45
C LEU A 38 -0.40 6.03 -0.07
N TRP A 39 0.60 6.24 0.80
CA TRP A 39 1.84 6.90 0.40
C TRP A 39 2.65 6.03 -0.55
N MET A 40 2.75 4.73 -0.30
CA MET A 40 3.42 3.79 -1.19
C MET A 40 2.77 3.80 -2.57
N TYR A 41 1.44 3.78 -2.62
CA TYR A 41 0.69 3.85 -3.87
C TYR A 41 0.95 5.15 -4.62
N LEU A 42 0.87 6.30 -3.95
CA LEU A 42 1.17 7.59 -4.57
C LEU A 42 2.59 7.65 -5.12
N LYS A 43 3.58 7.14 -4.38
CA LYS A 43 4.97 7.09 -4.83
C LYS A 43 5.16 6.18 -6.04
N MET A 44 4.52 5.02 -6.03
CA MET A 44 4.55 4.09 -7.16
C MET A 44 3.91 4.70 -8.41
N VAL A 45 2.76 5.34 -8.24
CA VAL A 45 2.03 6.03 -9.32
C VAL A 45 2.84 7.19 -9.89
N ASP A 46 3.44 8.04 -9.05
CA ASP A 46 4.26 9.18 -9.44
C ASP A 46 5.46 8.77 -10.31
N LEU A 47 6.18 7.74 -9.85
CA LEU A 47 7.41 7.27 -10.49
C LEU A 47 7.13 6.55 -11.81
N TYR A 48 6.06 5.76 -11.90
CA TYR A 48 5.91 4.77 -12.97
C TYR A 48 4.64 4.92 -13.83
N ILE A 49 3.57 5.51 -13.29
CA ILE A 49 2.25 5.44 -13.93
C ILE A 49 1.84 6.78 -14.55
N VAL A 50 1.92 7.85 -13.76
CA VAL A 50 1.42 9.18 -14.14
C VAL A 50 2.02 9.61 -15.47
N ASP A 51 1.17 10.03 -16.40
CA ASP A 51 1.56 10.50 -17.73
C ASP A 51 2.29 9.45 -18.59
N SER A 52 2.16 8.15 -18.30
CA SER A 52 2.60 7.08 -19.21
C SER A 52 1.50 6.06 -19.50
N ILE A 53 1.10 5.26 -18.50
CA ILE A 53 0.03 4.27 -18.56
C ILE A 53 -1.01 4.63 -17.49
N ASP A 54 -1.47 5.88 -17.46
CA ASP A 54 -2.48 6.27 -16.49
C ASP A 54 -3.90 5.98 -17.00
N HIS A 55 -4.82 5.75 -16.06
CA HIS A 55 -6.23 5.48 -16.36
C HIS A 55 -6.91 6.69 -17.02
N ALA A 56 -6.50 7.91 -16.67
CA ALA A 56 -7.06 9.14 -17.20
C ALA A 56 -6.76 9.32 -18.70
N LEU A 57 -5.57 8.93 -19.16
CA LEU A 57 -5.19 8.92 -20.58
C LEU A 57 -5.99 7.87 -21.34
N ALA A 58 -6.13 6.66 -20.77
CA ALA A 58 -6.96 5.62 -21.39
C ALA A 58 -8.42 6.06 -21.54
N ILE A 59 -8.95 6.74 -20.51
CA ILE A 59 -10.29 7.33 -20.50
C ILE A 59 -10.41 8.44 -21.54
N LYS A 60 -9.46 9.36 -21.61
CA LYS A 60 -9.44 10.45 -22.60
C LYS A 60 -9.35 9.94 -24.04
N TYR A 61 -8.55 8.90 -24.28
CA TYR A 61 -8.51 8.23 -25.58
C TYR A 61 -9.87 7.63 -25.93
N PHE A 62 -10.53 7.00 -24.96
CA PHE A 62 -11.85 6.43 -25.16
C PHE A 62 -12.92 7.51 -25.40
N ASP A 63 -12.88 8.63 -24.69
CA ASP A 63 -13.75 9.80 -24.88
C ASP A 63 -13.61 10.38 -26.30
N GLN A 64 -12.38 10.49 -26.81
CA GLN A 64 -12.14 10.94 -28.19
C GLN A 64 -12.78 10.01 -29.24
N GLN A 65 -12.77 8.69 -29.00
CA GLN A 65 -13.43 7.74 -29.90
C GLN A 65 -14.96 7.79 -29.77
N LEU A 66 -15.49 7.97 -28.56
CA LEU A 66 -16.92 8.09 -28.29
C LEU A 66 -17.53 9.37 -28.86
N SER A 67 -16.83 10.50 -28.75
CA SER A 67 -17.28 11.79 -29.30
C SER A 67 -17.43 11.73 -30.83
N THR A 68 -16.60 10.93 -31.51
CA THR A 68 -16.75 10.66 -32.96
C THR A 68 -18.08 9.95 -33.28
N ALA A 69 -18.64 9.22 -32.31
CA ALA A 69 -19.93 8.55 -32.39
C ALA A 69 -21.09 9.34 -31.73
N ASN A 70 -20.89 10.62 -31.37
CA ASN A 70 -21.85 11.45 -30.61
C ASN A 70 -22.28 10.83 -29.27
N LEU A 71 -21.36 10.12 -28.60
CA LEU A 71 -21.54 9.60 -27.26
C LEU A 71 -20.63 10.36 -26.29
N GLU A 72 -21.05 10.45 -25.03
CA GLU A 72 -20.33 11.13 -23.95
C GLU A 72 -19.98 10.15 -22.83
N MET A 73 -18.89 10.43 -22.11
CA MET A 73 -18.50 9.70 -20.92
C MET A 73 -19.53 9.89 -19.79
N PRO A 74 -20.14 8.80 -19.27
CA PRO A 74 -21.17 8.90 -18.25
C PRO A 74 -20.63 9.22 -16.84
N LEU A 75 -19.41 8.81 -16.50
CA LEU A 75 -18.82 9.16 -15.21
C LEU A 75 -18.28 10.60 -15.23
N PRO A 76 -18.41 11.34 -14.11
CA PRO A 76 -17.89 12.70 -14.04
C PRO A 76 -16.36 12.75 -14.21
N ALA A 77 -15.88 13.72 -14.99
CA ALA A 77 -14.44 13.92 -15.26
C ALA A 77 -13.58 14.11 -13.99
N TRP A 78 -14.16 14.71 -12.94
CA TRP A 78 -13.48 14.84 -11.64
C TRP A 78 -13.23 13.49 -10.96
N LEU A 79 -14.06 12.47 -11.21
CA LEU A 79 -13.93 11.14 -10.61
C LEU A 79 -12.98 10.26 -11.42
N THR A 80 -13.03 10.37 -12.74
CA THR A 80 -12.15 9.66 -13.67
C THR A 80 -10.74 10.25 -13.71
N GLY A 81 -10.57 11.49 -13.22
CA GLY A 81 -9.30 12.20 -13.21
C GLY A 81 -8.90 12.77 -14.57
N GLU A 82 -9.80 12.79 -15.55
CA GLU A 82 -9.53 13.24 -16.92
C GLU A 82 -9.07 14.69 -16.99
N ASP A 83 -9.70 15.57 -16.21
CA ASP A 83 -9.38 17.01 -16.16
C ASP A 83 -8.17 17.34 -15.29
N ALA A 84 -7.63 16.36 -14.57
CA ALA A 84 -6.57 16.58 -13.60
C ALA A 84 -5.17 16.37 -14.20
N ILE A 85 -4.17 17.05 -13.62
CA ILE A 85 -2.77 17.00 -14.08
C ILE A 85 -1.92 16.28 -13.04
N GLY A 86 -0.97 15.46 -13.50
CA GLY A 86 -0.02 14.75 -12.66
C GLY A 86 -0.70 13.81 -11.65
N LEU A 87 -0.27 13.86 -10.40
CA LEU A 87 -0.86 13.07 -9.31
C LEU A 87 -2.33 13.39 -9.01
N GLY A 88 -2.81 14.56 -9.44
CA GLY A 88 -4.20 14.98 -9.27
C GLY A 88 -5.21 13.96 -9.81
N LYS A 89 -4.83 13.24 -10.87
CA LYS A 89 -5.62 12.18 -11.52
C LYS A 89 -5.99 11.04 -10.56
N PHE A 90 -5.14 10.75 -9.57
CA PHE A 90 -5.28 9.57 -8.70
C PHE A 90 -5.97 9.85 -7.36
N TYR A 91 -6.05 11.11 -6.91
CA TYR A 91 -6.67 11.43 -5.62
C TYR A 91 -8.15 11.04 -5.52
N PRO A 92 -9.01 11.28 -6.52
CA PRO A 92 -10.43 10.90 -6.46
C PRO A 92 -10.62 9.39 -6.30
N ILE A 93 -9.92 8.60 -7.12
CA ILE A 93 -10.01 7.14 -7.10
C ILE A 93 -9.37 6.55 -5.83
N MET A 94 -8.34 7.20 -5.27
CA MET A 94 -7.74 6.83 -3.99
C MET A 94 -8.72 7.06 -2.83
N GLY A 95 -9.40 8.21 -2.80
CA GLY A 95 -10.46 8.50 -1.83
C GLY A 95 -11.60 7.47 -1.91
N LEU A 96 -12.05 7.17 -3.13
CA LEU A 96 -13.06 6.13 -3.37
C LEU A 96 -12.59 4.76 -2.89
N SER A 97 -11.32 4.42 -3.12
CA SER A 97 -10.73 3.15 -2.66
C SER A 97 -10.75 3.00 -1.14
N VAL A 98 -10.46 4.08 -0.40
CA VAL A 98 -10.54 4.08 1.07
C VAL A 98 -11.98 3.92 1.54
N ILE A 99 -12.92 4.64 0.93
CA ILE A 99 -14.36 4.54 1.27
C ILE A 99 -14.89 3.14 1.00
N VAL A 100 -14.61 2.58 -0.18
CA VAL A 100 -15.06 1.24 -0.58
C VAL A 100 -14.37 0.17 0.27
N GLY A 101 -13.05 0.21 0.42
CA GLY A 101 -12.29 -0.73 1.24
C GLY A 101 -12.70 -0.70 2.70
N GLY A 102 -12.91 0.50 3.27
CA GLY A 102 -13.40 0.71 4.62
C GLY A 102 -14.85 0.21 4.81
N SER A 103 -15.73 0.48 3.84
CA SER A 103 -17.11 -0.02 3.87
C SER A 103 -17.15 -1.55 3.85
N ILE A 104 -16.34 -2.18 3.00
CA ILE A 104 -16.22 -3.65 2.97
C ILE A 104 -15.67 -4.17 4.29
N ALA A 105 -14.66 -3.52 4.88
CA ALA A 105 -14.12 -3.87 6.18
C ALA A 105 -15.17 -3.81 7.30
N LEU A 106 -16.02 -2.78 7.31
CA LEU A 106 -17.12 -2.66 8.27
C LEU A 106 -18.17 -3.75 8.07
N LEU A 107 -18.50 -4.09 6.82
CA LEU A 107 -19.43 -5.16 6.49
C LEU A 107 -18.92 -6.53 6.94
N THR A 108 -17.61 -6.79 6.93
CA THR A 108 -17.05 -8.06 7.41
C THR A 108 -17.36 -8.37 8.88
N PHE A 109 -17.63 -7.35 9.70
CA PHE A 109 -18.01 -7.54 11.10
C PHE A 109 -19.52 -7.70 11.32
N GLN A 110 -20.33 -7.50 10.28
CA GLN A 110 -21.78 -7.67 10.36
C GLN A 110 -22.15 -9.15 10.24
N SER A 111 -23.36 -9.51 10.68
CA SER A 111 -23.87 -10.87 10.58
C SER A 111 -23.96 -11.33 9.10
N PRO A 112 -23.84 -12.64 8.82
CA PRO A 112 -23.90 -13.16 7.44
C PRO A 112 -25.20 -12.79 6.70
N THR A 113 -26.31 -12.68 7.44
CA THR A 113 -27.61 -12.27 6.87
C THR A 113 -27.61 -10.81 6.43
N VAL A 114 -27.04 -9.91 7.23
CA VAL A 114 -26.87 -8.49 6.86
C VAL A 114 -25.91 -8.37 5.69
N GLN A 115 -24.77 -9.08 5.72
CA GLN A 115 -23.82 -9.08 4.59
C GLN A 115 -24.50 -9.51 3.29
N ARG A 116 -25.29 -10.59 3.30
CA ARG A 116 -26.03 -11.06 2.13
C ARG A 116 -27.03 -10.02 1.64
N LYS A 117 -27.81 -9.41 2.53
CA LYS A 117 -28.79 -8.37 2.17
C LYS A 117 -28.13 -7.14 1.56
N VAL A 118 -27.04 -6.66 2.14
CA VAL A 118 -26.30 -5.51 1.60
C VAL A 118 -25.69 -5.83 0.24
N ARG A 119 -25.05 -7.00 0.06
CA ARG A 119 -24.50 -7.40 -1.24
C ARG A 119 -25.57 -7.53 -2.32
N MET A 120 -26.71 -8.13 -1.99
CA MET A 120 -27.85 -8.21 -2.91
C MET A 120 -28.43 -6.84 -3.22
N GLY A 121 -28.58 -5.96 -2.22
CA GLY A 121 -29.05 -4.60 -2.42
C GLY A 121 -28.12 -3.76 -3.30
N LEU A 122 -26.81 -3.88 -3.11
CA LEU A 122 -25.81 -3.22 -3.95
C LEU A 122 -25.82 -3.77 -5.38
N LEU A 123 -25.89 -5.10 -5.57
CA LEU A 123 -26.00 -5.71 -6.90
C LEU A 123 -27.28 -5.27 -7.61
N LEU A 124 -28.42 -5.33 -6.94
CA LEU A 124 -29.70 -4.90 -7.50
C LEU A 124 -29.68 -3.40 -7.83
N GLY A 125 -29.13 -2.57 -6.92
CA GLY A 125 -28.96 -1.14 -7.16
C GLY A 125 -28.06 -0.85 -8.35
N PHE A 126 -26.95 -1.57 -8.50
CA PHE A 126 -26.03 -1.44 -9.64
C PHE A 126 -26.69 -1.86 -10.95
N ILE A 127 -27.42 -3.00 -10.96
CA ILE A 127 -28.17 -3.46 -12.13
C ILE A 127 -29.25 -2.44 -12.52
N LEU A 128 -30.00 -1.92 -11.55
CA LEU A 128 -31.02 -0.89 -11.79
C LEU A 128 -30.41 0.43 -12.25
N TRP A 129 -29.22 0.78 -11.79
CA TRP A 129 -28.54 1.98 -12.26
C TRP A 129 -28.05 1.84 -13.70
N LEU A 130 -27.49 0.68 -14.08
CA LEU A 130 -27.02 0.42 -15.45
C LEU A 130 -28.16 0.21 -16.44
N PHE A 131 -29.16 -0.60 -16.07
CA PHE A 131 -30.18 -1.10 -17.00
C PHE A 131 -31.56 -0.49 -16.75
N GLY A 132 -31.79 0.11 -15.59
CA GLY A 132 -33.07 0.74 -15.25
C GLY A 132 -33.45 1.92 -16.15
N PRO A 133 -32.53 2.84 -16.52
CA PRO A 133 -32.86 3.90 -17.47
C PRO A 133 -33.33 3.38 -18.83
N PHE A 134 -32.66 2.32 -19.34
CA PHE A 134 -33.08 1.62 -20.55
C PHE A 134 -34.48 1.02 -20.38
N MET A 135 -34.69 0.22 -19.34
CA MET A 135 -35.97 -0.45 -19.07
C MET A 135 -37.11 0.54 -18.93
N PHE A 136 -36.91 1.64 -18.21
CA PHE A 136 -37.91 2.67 -18.02
C PHE A 136 -38.29 3.34 -19.34
N LYS A 137 -37.31 3.77 -20.14
CA LYS A 137 -37.55 4.39 -21.46
C LYS A 137 -38.24 3.43 -22.42
N TRP A 138 -37.81 2.16 -22.44
CA TRP A 138 -38.39 1.13 -23.29
C TRP A 138 -39.84 0.80 -22.90
N ILE A 139 -40.13 0.63 -21.61
CA ILE A 139 -41.49 0.39 -21.11
C ILE A 139 -42.40 1.56 -21.46
N VAL A 140 -42.00 2.80 -21.17
CA VAL A 140 -42.81 4.00 -21.43
C VAL A 140 -43.07 4.19 -22.92
N ALA A 141 -42.07 3.94 -23.78
CA ALA A 141 -42.22 4.13 -25.21
C ALA A 141 -43.17 3.12 -25.88
N ASN A 142 -43.22 1.90 -25.35
CA ASN A 142 -44.03 0.79 -25.88
C ASN A 142 -45.37 0.63 -25.16
N PHE A 143 -45.57 1.33 -24.03
CA PHE A 143 -46.82 1.32 -23.29
C PHE A 143 -47.97 1.84 -24.16
N GLY A 144 -48.95 0.98 -24.43
CA GLY A 144 -50.14 1.30 -25.23
C GLY A 144 -49.95 1.24 -26.75
N LYS A 145 -48.74 1.00 -27.27
CA LYS A 145 -48.47 0.88 -28.72
C LYS A 145 -48.42 -0.56 -29.23
N GLY A 146 -48.19 -1.54 -28.34
CA GLY A 146 -48.14 -2.96 -28.69
C GLY A 146 -46.85 -3.43 -29.39
N GLU A 147 -45.92 -2.51 -29.67
CA GLU A 147 -44.65 -2.77 -30.37
C GLU A 147 -43.52 -3.19 -29.43
N TRP A 148 -43.69 -4.31 -28.72
CA TRP A 148 -42.73 -4.78 -27.72
C TRP A 148 -41.38 -5.27 -28.28
N TRP A 149 -41.18 -5.29 -29.60
CA TRP A 149 -40.01 -5.89 -30.23
C TRP A 149 -38.96 -4.89 -30.74
N ILE A 150 -39.30 -3.61 -30.95
CA ILE A 150 -38.33 -2.58 -31.39
C ILE A 150 -38.06 -1.62 -30.24
N PRO A 151 -36.83 -1.57 -29.70
CA PRO A 151 -36.46 -0.51 -28.78
C PRO A 151 -36.27 0.80 -29.56
N PRO A 152 -36.87 1.92 -29.12
CA PRO A 152 -36.62 3.22 -29.71
C PRO A 152 -35.16 3.67 -29.46
N ASP A 153 -34.60 4.47 -30.38
CA ASP A 153 -33.19 4.88 -30.37
C ASP A 153 -32.73 5.49 -29.03
N ASN A 154 -33.59 6.29 -28.40
CA ASN A 154 -33.33 6.92 -27.10
C ASN A 154 -33.20 5.93 -25.92
N SER A 155 -33.84 4.77 -26.03
CA SER A 155 -33.69 3.69 -25.06
C SER A 155 -32.35 2.99 -25.28
N VAL A 156 -32.00 2.69 -26.54
CA VAL A 156 -30.74 2.04 -26.93
C VAL A 156 -29.53 2.87 -26.51
N GLU A 157 -29.56 4.19 -26.68
CA GLU A 157 -28.51 5.10 -26.20
C GLU A 157 -28.26 4.96 -24.69
N SER A 158 -29.32 4.74 -23.91
CA SER A 158 -29.21 4.58 -22.45
C SER A 158 -28.57 3.25 -22.06
N LEU A 159 -28.77 2.21 -22.87
CA LEU A 159 -28.09 0.93 -22.72
C LEU A 159 -26.59 1.08 -22.99
N PHE A 160 -26.22 1.79 -24.06
CA PHE A 160 -24.81 2.08 -24.37
C PHE A 160 -24.13 2.85 -23.25
N LYS A 161 -24.79 3.86 -22.67
CA LYS A 161 -24.26 4.57 -21.48
C LYS A 161 -23.98 3.62 -20.32
N GLY A 162 -24.87 2.66 -20.05
CA GLY A 162 -24.63 1.63 -19.04
C GLY A 162 -23.40 0.75 -19.34
N VAL A 163 -23.18 0.38 -20.60
CA VAL A 163 -21.99 -0.39 -20.99
C VAL A 163 -20.70 0.44 -20.84
N ILE A 164 -20.74 1.72 -21.22
CA ILE A 164 -19.58 2.63 -21.09
C ILE A 164 -19.18 2.78 -19.62
N VAL A 165 -20.14 2.95 -18.70
CA VAL A 165 -19.87 2.98 -17.26
C VAL A 165 -19.10 1.73 -16.80
N VAL A 166 -19.48 0.54 -17.27
CA VAL A 166 -18.80 -0.70 -16.89
C VAL A 166 -17.35 -0.71 -17.38
N LEU A 167 -17.11 -0.22 -18.59
CA LEU A 167 -15.76 -0.08 -19.14
C LEU A 167 -14.92 0.94 -18.34
N GLU A 168 -15.47 2.10 -18.00
CA GLU A 168 -14.77 3.10 -17.17
C GLU A 168 -14.43 2.55 -15.78
N VAL A 169 -15.38 1.89 -15.13
CA VAL A 169 -15.17 1.23 -13.83
C VAL A 169 -14.13 0.12 -13.93
N MET A 170 -14.07 -0.60 -15.06
CA MET A 170 -13.05 -1.62 -15.29
C MET A 170 -11.65 -1.00 -15.46
N LEU A 171 -11.54 0.08 -16.24
CA LEU A 171 -10.28 0.81 -16.45
C LEU A 171 -9.73 1.37 -15.14
N ILE A 172 -10.57 2.07 -14.36
CA ILE A 172 -10.21 2.56 -13.03
C ILE A 172 -9.96 1.39 -12.07
N GLY A 173 -10.73 0.32 -12.21
CA GLY A 173 -10.71 -0.91 -11.42
C GLY A 173 -9.30 -1.48 -11.25
N ILE A 174 -8.54 -1.55 -12.34
CA ILE A 174 -7.16 -2.06 -12.36
C ILE A 174 -6.27 -1.32 -11.34
N TYR A 175 -6.45 -0.01 -11.21
CA TYR A 175 -5.61 0.84 -10.35
C TYR A 175 -6.10 0.91 -8.90
N ILE A 176 -7.39 0.70 -8.63
CA ILE A 176 -7.97 0.81 -7.28
C ILE A 176 -7.97 -0.50 -6.49
N VAL A 177 -7.94 -1.65 -7.16
CA VAL A 177 -7.97 -2.98 -6.51
C VAL A 177 -6.91 -3.14 -5.40
N PRO A 178 -5.61 -2.83 -5.61
CA PRO A 178 -4.61 -3.00 -4.55
C PRO A 178 -4.92 -2.14 -3.32
N LEU A 179 -5.45 -0.92 -3.51
CA LEU A 179 -5.84 -0.03 -2.42
C LEU A 179 -7.05 -0.57 -1.65
N ILE A 180 -8.10 -0.99 -2.35
CA ILE A 180 -9.32 -1.54 -1.73
C ILE A 180 -8.97 -2.78 -0.90
N LEU A 181 -8.17 -3.69 -1.45
CA LEU A 181 -7.74 -4.90 -0.74
C LEU A 181 -6.85 -4.58 0.45
N GLY A 182 -5.96 -3.59 0.33
CA GLY A 182 -5.08 -3.17 1.42
C GLY A 182 -5.87 -2.57 2.58
N VAL A 183 -6.75 -1.59 2.30
CA VAL A 183 -7.61 -0.97 3.32
C VAL A 183 -8.56 -2.00 3.95
N ARG A 184 -9.18 -2.85 3.13
CA ARG A 184 -9.99 -3.98 3.62
C ARG A 184 -9.17 -4.91 4.51
N GLY A 185 -7.92 -5.19 4.16
CA GLY A 185 -7.03 -6.06 4.91
C GLY A 185 -6.72 -5.50 6.30
N VAL A 186 -6.34 -4.23 6.38
CA VAL A 186 -6.00 -3.54 7.63
C VAL A 186 -7.21 -3.42 8.57
N TRP A 187 -8.34 -2.94 8.06
CA TRP A 187 -9.51 -2.65 8.88
C TRP A 187 -10.44 -3.85 9.08
N GLY A 188 -10.48 -4.76 8.11
CA GLY A 188 -11.26 -6.00 8.13
C GLY A 188 -10.49 -7.22 8.63
N LEU A 189 -9.25 -7.02 9.09
CA LEU A 189 -8.37 -8.04 9.70
C LEU A 189 -8.11 -9.26 8.80
N SER A 190 -7.85 -9.03 7.50
CA SER A 190 -7.63 -10.10 6.52
C SER A 190 -6.18 -10.17 6.04
N LYS A 191 -5.46 -11.22 6.45
CA LYS A 191 -4.08 -11.51 5.99
C LYS A 191 -4.02 -11.73 4.49
N ASN A 192 -5.00 -12.46 3.94
CA ASN A 192 -5.06 -12.73 2.52
C ASN A 192 -5.25 -11.44 1.71
N ALA A 193 -6.07 -10.51 2.19
CA ALA A 193 -6.28 -9.24 1.48
C ALA A 193 -5.01 -8.37 1.47
N ILE A 194 -4.23 -8.36 2.56
CA ILE A 194 -2.91 -7.72 2.61
C ILE A 194 -1.96 -8.37 1.61
N ALA A 195 -1.88 -9.71 1.59
CA ALA A 195 -1.02 -10.43 0.67
C ALA A 195 -1.37 -10.16 -0.80
N TRP A 196 -2.67 -10.14 -1.15
CA TRP A 196 -3.12 -9.77 -2.49
C TRP A 196 -2.82 -8.31 -2.84
N SER A 197 -3.04 -7.39 -1.90
CA SER A 197 -2.71 -5.97 -2.08
C SER A 197 -1.22 -5.80 -2.40
N THR A 198 -0.33 -6.36 -1.58
CA THR A 198 1.11 -6.30 -1.85
C THR A 198 1.49 -7.03 -3.12
N GLY A 199 0.94 -8.22 -3.37
CA GLY A 199 1.23 -9.02 -4.56
C GLY A 199 0.87 -8.30 -5.85
N ILE A 200 -0.28 -7.62 -5.90
CA ILE A 200 -0.70 -6.84 -7.06
C ILE A 200 0.19 -5.61 -7.25
N MET A 201 0.58 -4.92 -6.19
CA MET A 201 1.51 -3.78 -6.29
C MET A 201 2.89 -4.21 -6.78
N LEU A 202 3.41 -5.34 -6.29
CA LEU A 202 4.68 -5.90 -6.78
C LEU A 202 4.56 -6.40 -8.22
N LEU A 203 3.46 -7.05 -8.58
CA LEU A 203 3.19 -7.46 -9.96
C LEU A 203 3.20 -6.25 -10.90
N PHE A 204 2.60 -5.14 -10.48
CA PHE A 204 2.62 -3.91 -11.26
C PHE A 204 4.05 -3.41 -11.50
N LEU A 205 4.89 -3.39 -10.46
CA LEU A 205 6.30 -3.01 -10.58
C LEU A 205 7.09 -3.96 -11.50
N VAL A 206 6.85 -5.27 -11.40
CA VAL A 206 7.50 -6.28 -12.26
C VAL A 206 7.06 -6.12 -13.72
N LEU A 207 5.76 -5.96 -13.97
CA LEU A 207 5.23 -5.73 -15.32
C LEU A 207 5.78 -4.44 -15.91
N HIS A 208 5.80 -3.36 -15.13
CA HIS A 208 6.38 -2.09 -15.55
C HIS A 208 7.86 -2.25 -15.88
N ALA A 209 8.65 -2.91 -15.02
CA ALA A 209 10.06 -3.20 -15.30
C ALA A 209 10.25 -3.99 -16.60
N LEU A 210 9.40 -4.99 -16.86
CA LEU A 210 9.43 -5.77 -18.10
C LEU A 210 9.08 -4.92 -19.34
N LEU A 211 8.10 -4.03 -19.22
CA LEU A 211 7.68 -3.16 -20.33
C LEU A 211 8.71 -2.06 -20.63
N THR A 212 9.54 -1.67 -19.65
CA THR A 212 10.60 -0.67 -19.84
C THR A 212 11.87 -1.21 -20.51
N PHE A 213 11.96 -2.51 -20.81
CA PHE A 213 13.08 -3.03 -21.60
C PHE A 213 13.05 -2.42 -23.01
N GLN A 214 14.18 -1.88 -23.46
CA GLN A 214 14.25 -1.16 -24.74
C GLN A 214 13.73 -1.99 -25.93
N ILE A 215 14.05 -3.29 -25.99
CA ILE A 215 13.53 -4.19 -27.04
C ILE A 215 12.00 -4.25 -27.04
N VAL A 216 11.39 -4.28 -25.84
CA VAL A 216 9.94 -4.35 -25.66
C VAL A 216 9.29 -3.01 -25.98
N GLU A 217 9.94 -1.92 -25.58
CA GLU A 217 9.49 -0.56 -25.84
C GLU A 217 9.48 -0.24 -27.34
N ASP A 218 10.59 -0.53 -28.02
CA ASP A 218 10.74 -0.35 -29.47
C ASP A 218 9.71 -1.18 -30.26
N LEU A 219 9.37 -2.37 -29.76
CA LEU A 219 8.37 -3.27 -30.36
C LEU A 219 6.92 -2.80 -30.17
N LEU A 220 6.57 -2.34 -28.96
CA LEU A 220 5.18 -2.02 -28.58
C LEU A 220 4.80 -0.56 -28.86
N PHE A 221 5.73 0.38 -28.68
CA PHE A 221 5.44 1.81 -28.74
C PHE A 221 6.09 2.49 -29.96
N GLY A 222 7.00 1.80 -30.66
CA GLY A 222 7.63 2.29 -31.89
C GLY A 222 8.38 3.63 -31.71
N THR A 223 8.60 4.35 -32.81
CA THR A 223 9.29 5.66 -32.82
C THR A 223 8.36 6.87 -32.62
N SER A 224 7.08 6.65 -32.34
CA SER A 224 6.03 7.69 -32.47
C SER A 224 5.29 8.04 -31.17
N GLY A 225 5.65 7.44 -30.03
CA GLY A 225 5.13 7.81 -28.72
C GLY A 225 6.21 8.40 -27.82
N GLU A 226 5.82 9.32 -26.93
CA GLU A 226 6.53 9.48 -25.66
C GLU A 226 6.47 8.11 -24.96
N GLY A 227 7.60 7.39 -24.96
CA GLY A 227 7.67 6.02 -24.45
C GLY A 227 7.28 5.91 -22.97
N LEU A 228 7.33 4.68 -22.44
CA LEU A 228 7.06 4.48 -21.02
C LEU A 228 8.10 5.21 -20.17
N LYS A 229 7.67 5.77 -19.03
CA LYS A 229 8.61 6.29 -18.03
C LYS A 229 9.56 5.16 -17.64
N LYS A 230 10.82 5.28 -18.03
CA LYS A 230 11.84 4.27 -17.74
C LYS A 230 12.10 4.24 -16.25
N ILE A 231 12.34 3.05 -15.70
CA ILE A 231 12.86 2.93 -14.35
C ILE A 231 14.16 3.73 -14.31
N PRO A 232 14.25 4.77 -13.45
CA PRO A 232 15.44 5.60 -13.42
C PRO A 232 16.65 4.73 -13.07
N SER A 233 17.76 4.94 -13.79
CA SER A 233 19.01 4.24 -13.49
C SER A 233 19.36 4.45 -12.01
N LEU A 234 19.78 3.37 -11.35
CA LEU A 234 20.32 3.47 -10.00
C LEU A 234 21.66 4.24 -10.00
N ALA A 235 22.30 4.37 -11.15
CA ALA A 235 23.44 5.26 -11.38
C ALA A 235 22.97 6.72 -11.43
N GLY A 236 23.58 7.56 -10.60
CA GLY A 236 23.34 9.01 -10.57
C GLY A 236 24.18 9.64 -9.47
N ASP A 237 24.45 10.95 -9.59
CA ASP A 237 25.31 11.66 -8.65
C ASP A 237 24.72 11.65 -7.23
N PRO A 238 25.54 11.34 -6.20
CA PRO A 238 25.08 11.32 -4.83
C PRO A 238 24.85 12.75 -4.31
N THR A 239 23.58 13.15 -4.24
CA THR A 239 23.19 14.48 -3.74
C THR A 239 22.58 14.42 -2.35
N ILE A 240 21.93 13.32 -1.98
CA ILE A 240 21.29 13.18 -0.67
C ILE A 240 22.33 12.70 0.33
N LEU A 241 22.66 13.58 1.30
CA LEU A 241 23.71 13.38 2.30
C LEU A 241 25.10 13.12 1.69
N GLY A 242 25.29 13.40 0.40
CA GLY A 242 26.50 13.01 -0.36
C GLY A 242 26.70 11.49 -0.50
N LEU A 243 25.69 10.69 -0.17
CA LEU A 243 25.78 9.22 -0.15
C LEU A 243 24.98 8.58 -1.29
N ILE A 244 23.74 9.01 -1.50
CA ILE A 244 22.82 8.34 -2.45
C ILE A 244 22.25 9.32 -3.47
N SER A 245 21.89 8.80 -4.64
CA SER A 245 21.20 9.56 -5.68
C SER A 245 19.71 9.76 -5.34
N PRO A 246 19.03 10.77 -5.90
CA PRO A 246 17.59 10.97 -5.69
C PRO A 246 16.75 9.77 -6.11
N ASN A 247 17.17 9.06 -7.16
CA ASN A 247 16.49 7.88 -7.68
C ASN A 247 16.61 6.70 -6.71
N GLN A 248 17.81 6.47 -6.16
CA GLN A 248 18.03 5.47 -5.11
C GLN A 248 17.20 5.75 -3.87
N PHE A 249 17.07 7.02 -3.47
CA PHE A 249 16.23 7.41 -2.34
C PHE A 249 14.73 7.14 -2.59
N ASN A 250 14.23 7.41 -3.80
CA ASN A 250 12.83 7.10 -4.15
C ASN A 250 12.52 5.59 -4.07
N LEU A 251 13.45 4.75 -4.52
CA LEU A 251 13.34 3.28 -4.40
C LEU A 251 13.43 2.80 -2.96
N LEU A 252 14.33 3.39 -2.17
CA LEU A 252 14.46 3.13 -0.74
C LEU A 252 13.15 3.49 -0.01
N GLN A 253 12.58 4.66 -0.33
CA GLN A 253 11.31 5.10 0.26
C GLN A 253 10.18 4.12 -0.06
N LEU A 254 10.07 3.66 -1.30
CA LEU A 254 9.05 2.69 -1.70
C LEU A 254 9.21 1.35 -0.96
N SER A 255 10.47 0.90 -0.80
CA SER A 255 10.80 -0.31 -0.05
C SER A 255 10.47 -0.20 1.44
N LEU A 256 10.83 0.92 2.07
CA LEU A 256 10.51 1.17 3.48
C LEU A 256 9.01 1.25 3.71
N LEU A 257 8.26 1.94 2.84
CA LEU A 257 6.81 2.03 2.94
C LEU A 257 6.15 0.65 2.81
N LEU A 258 6.65 -0.21 1.92
CA LEU A 258 6.17 -1.59 1.78
C LEU A 258 6.38 -2.40 3.07
N ILE A 259 7.57 -2.33 3.66
CA ILE A 259 7.88 -3.06 4.88
C ILE A 259 7.04 -2.51 6.06
N ILE A 260 6.91 -1.19 6.19
CA ILE A 260 6.07 -0.55 7.22
C ILE A 260 4.61 -1.00 7.07
N PHE A 261 4.08 -0.99 5.84
CA PHE A 261 2.73 -1.47 5.55
C PHE A 261 2.54 -2.92 5.98
N GLN A 262 3.46 -3.81 5.60
CA GLN A 262 3.39 -5.23 5.92
C GLN A 262 3.53 -5.52 7.43
N GLU A 263 4.55 -4.99 8.10
CA GLU A 263 4.76 -5.28 9.53
C GLU A 263 3.64 -4.69 10.38
N SER A 264 3.19 -3.48 10.09
CA SER A 264 2.10 -2.83 10.85
C SER A 264 0.76 -3.53 10.64
N SER A 265 0.41 -3.89 9.40
CA SER A 265 -0.84 -4.58 9.10
C SER A 265 -0.88 -6.00 9.69
N MET A 266 0.18 -6.77 9.51
CA MET A 266 0.29 -8.13 10.05
C MET A 266 0.39 -8.12 11.57
N GLY A 267 1.06 -7.13 12.15
CA GLY A 267 1.12 -6.90 13.59
C GLY A 267 -0.27 -6.73 14.20
N VAL A 268 -1.09 -5.81 13.67
CA VAL A 268 -2.47 -5.60 14.13
C VAL A 268 -3.28 -6.88 14.11
N ILE A 269 -3.27 -7.59 12.97
CA ILE A 269 -4.06 -8.80 12.82
C ILE A 269 -3.61 -9.86 13.82
N ARG A 270 -2.30 -10.08 13.95
CA ARG A 270 -1.75 -11.07 14.88
C ARG A 270 -2.15 -10.78 16.33
N TYR A 271 -2.11 -9.53 16.76
CA TYR A 271 -2.47 -9.17 18.13
C TYR A 271 -3.97 -9.28 18.40
N LEU A 272 -4.81 -8.88 17.45
CA LEU A 272 -6.26 -9.02 17.60
C LEU A 272 -6.71 -10.49 17.52
N GLU A 273 -6.10 -11.30 16.65
CA GLU A 273 -6.32 -12.75 16.62
C GLU A 273 -5.90 -13.42 17.93
N TYR A 274 -4.74 -13.03 18.48
CA TYR A 274 -4.27 -13.52 19.77
C TYR A 274 -5.26 -13.19 20.88
N ALA A 275 -5.67 -11.93 20.99
CA ALA A 275 -6.65 -11.49 21.98
C ALA A 275 -8.00 -12.22 21.84
N PHE A 276 -8.43 -12.53 20.61
CA PHE A 276 -9.67 -13.27 20.36
C PHE A 276 -9.59 -14.73 20.85
N ARG A 277 -8.43 -15.38 20.66
CA ARG A 277 -8.20 -16.78 21.03
C ARG A 277 -8.04 -17.01 22.52
N LEU A 278 -7.80 -15.97 23.31
CA LEU A 278 -7.69 -16.09 24.77
C LEU A 278 -9.02 -16.56 25.39
N PRO A 279 -8.99 -17.35 26.48
CA PRO A 279 -10.17 -17.66 27.28
C PRO A 279 -10.82 -16.40 27.85
N GLU A 280 -12.15 -16.41 28.05
CA GLU A 280 -12.90 -15.26 28.57
C GLU A 280 -12.46 -14.82 29.98
N THR A 281 -11.96 -15.76 30.79
CA THR A 281 -11.38 -15.46 32.12
C THR A 281 -10.09 -14.64 32.00
N CYS A 282 -9.19 -15.01 31.07
CA CYS A 282 -7.93 -14.29 30.83
C CYS A 282 -8.14 -12.90 30.21
N LYS A 283 -9.25 -12.67 29.50
CA LYS A 283 -9.55 -11.35 28.91
C LYS A 283 -9.86 -10.27 29.95
N LYS A 284 -10.24 -10.69 31.15
CA LYS A 284 -10.58 -9.84 32.28
C LYS A 284 -9.47 -9.79 33.31
N ASP A 285 -8.53 -10.71 33.28
CA ASP A 285 -7.44 -10.74 34.23
C ASP A 285 -6.47 -9.55 34.00
N PRO A 286 -6.24 -8.69 35.00
CA PRO A 286 -5.38 -7.51 34.87
C PRO A 286 -3.93 -7.85 34.50
N GLU A 287 -3.42 -9.01 34.89
CA GLU A 287 -2.04 -9.41 34.58
C GLU A 287 -1.89 -9.68 33.07
N TYR A 288 -2.79 -10.50 32.50
CA TYR A 288 -2.80 -10.80 31.07
C TYR A 288 -3.05 -9.55 30.22
N VAL A 289 -3.94 -8.66 30.68
CA VAL A 289 -4.19 -7.36 30.04
C VAL A 289 -2.90 -6.54 29.99
N THR A 290 -2.17 -6.45 31.10
CA THR A 290 -0.92 -5.68 31.20
C THR A 290 0.19 -6.28 30.32
N GLN A 291 0.35 -7.60 30.33
CA GLN A 291 1.32 -8.30 29.49
C GLN A 291 1.02 -8.09 28.00
N PHE A 292 -0.25 -8.14 27.58
CA PHE A 292 -0.65 -7.87 26.21
C PHE A 292 -0.27 -6.45 25.77
N TYR A 293 -0.53 -5.44 26.61
CA TYR A 293 -0.17 -4.06 26.28
C TYR A 293 1.33 -3.82 26.24
N ASN A 294 2.09 -4.43 27.17
CA ASN A 294 3.55 -4.37 27.13
C ASN A 294 4.10 -4.96 25.83
N LEU A 295 3.51 -6.07 25.37
CA LEU A 295 3.91 -6.71 24.13
C LEU A 295 3.55 -5.86 22.90
N LEU A 296 2.38 -5.20 22.91
CA LEU A 296 1.95 -4.29 21.84
C LEU A 296 2.81 -3.02 21.77
N ASN A 297 3.11 -2.42 22.92
CA ASN A 297 4.00 -1.26 23.01
C ASN A 297 5.43 -1.63 22.58
N GLY A 298 5.94 -2.79 23.03
CA GLY A 298 7.24 -3.30 22.63
C GLY A 298 7.32 -3.52 21.12
N HIS A 299 6.26 -4.04 20.49
CA HIS A 299 6.20 -4.18 19.04
C HIS A 299 6.25 -2.84 18.32
N LEU A 300 5.49 -1.83 18.77
CA LEU A 300 5.52 -0.48 18.20
C LEU A 300 6.94 0.11 18.20
N VAL A 301 7.61 0.04 19.35
CA VAL A 301 8.98 0.56 19.50
C VAL A 301 9.94 -0.22 18.61
N GLN A 302 9.85 -1.56 18.60
CA GLN A 302 10.69 -2.41 17.76
C GLN A 302 10.52 -2.10 16.28
N THR A 303 9.28 -1.93 15.81
CA THR A 303 9.01 -1.57 14.42
C THR A 303 9.68 -0.24 14.09
N ILE A 304 9.53 0.81 14.91
CA ILE A 304 10.19 2.10 14.65
C ILE A 304 11.71 1.95 14.61
N VAL A 305 12.30 1.33 15.62
CA VAL A 305 13.77 1.19 15.74
C VAL A 305 14.33 0.38 14.57
N LEU A 306 13.71 -0.76 14.23
CA LEU A 306 14.18 -1.61 13.14
C LEU A 306 13.99 -0.95 11.77
N MET A 307 12.89 -0.23 11.53
CA MET A 307 12.69 0.47 10.27
C MET A 307 13.68 1.62 10.09
N THR A 308 13.95 2.38 11.15
CA THR A 308 14.96 3.46 11.11
C THR A 308 16.36 2.89 10.89
N LEU A 309 16.73 1.83 11.61
CA LEU A 309 18.03 1.19 11.45
C LEU A 309 18.18 0.61 10.04
N CYS A 310 17.16 -0.11 9.54
CA CYS A 310 17.16 -0.63 8.18
C CYS A 310 17.36 0.49 7.15
N GLY A 311 16.62 1.60 7.26
CA GLY A 311 16.76 2.73 6.36
C GLY A 311 18.17 3.34 6.38
N ILE A 312 18.71 3.64 7.57
CA ILE A 312 20.05 4.22 7.71
C ILE A 312 21.10 3.25 7.15
N THR A 313 21.02 1.97 7.49
CA THR A 313 22.02 1.02 7.03
C THR A 313 21.95 0.81 5.52
N THR A 314 20.76 0.82 4.91
CA THR A 314 20.64 0.79 3.46
C THR A 314 21.23 2.05 2.81
N ILE A 315 21.02 3.25 3.38
CA ILE A 315 21.64 4.49 2.86
C ILE A 315 23.17 4.38 2.89
N VAL A 316 23.74 3.92 4.00
CA VAL A 316 25.20 3.74 4.13
C VAL A 316 25.70 2.69 3.15
N ALA A 317 24.99 1.57 3.00
CA ALA A 317 25.37 0.51 2.06
C ALA A 317 25.37 1.01 0.61
N LEU A 318 24.37 1.80 0.22
CA LEU A 318 24.28 2.41 -1.11
C LEU A 318 25.39 3.45 -1.33
N GLY A 319 25.70 4.27 -0.31
CA GLY A 319 26.77 5.27 -0.38
C GLY A 319 28.18 4.69 -0.33
N PHE A 320 28.38 3.47 0.15
CA PHE A 320 29.69 2.82 0.10
C PHE A 320 30.17 2.62 -1.35
N HIS A 321 29.26 2.45 -2.31
CA HIS A 321 29.59 2.35 -3.73
C HIS A 321 30.22 3.64 -4.27
N THR A 322 29.62 4.79 -3.97
CA THR A 322 30.13 6.10 -4.41
C THR A 322 31.46 6.43 -3.72
N LEU A 323 31.61 6.03 -2.45
CA LEU A 323 32.86 6.15 -1.72
C LEU A 323 33.97 5.31 -2.37
N LEU A 324 33.72 4.04 -2.72
CA LEU A 324 34.69 3.19 -3.43
C LEU A 324 35.11 3.81 -4.77
N LEU A 325 34.16 4.28 -5.57
CA LEU A 325 34.45 4.96 -6.83
C LEU A 325 35.32 6.21 -6.63
N SER A 326 35.03 7.02 -5.60
CA SER A 326 35.82 8.22 -5.29
C SER A 326 37.25 7.89 -4.83
N ILE A 327 37.43 6.81 -4.04
CA ILE A 327 38.76 6.35 -3.62
C ILE A 327 39.55 5.90 -4.85
N VAL A 328 38.94 5.10 -5.74
CA VAL A 328 39.60 4.62 -6.96
C VAL A 328 39.97 5.77 -7.88
N ALA A 329 39.09 6.76 -8.04
CA ALA A 329 39.36 7.96 -8.83
C ALA A 329 40.46 8.86 -8.21
N SER A 330 40.66 8.80 -6.89
CA SER A 330 41.69 9.57 -6.17
C SER A 330 43.05 8.88 -6.06
N LEU A 331 43.17 7.62 -6.51
CA LEU A 331 44.44 6.91 -6.49
C LEU A 331 45.43 7.56 -7.48
N PRO A 332 46.67 7.87 -7.07
CA PRO A 332 47.65 8.49 -7.96
C PRO A 332 48.03 7.52 -9.09
N GLY A 333 47.59 7.83 -10.32
CA GLY A 333 47.93 7.06 -11.52
C GLY A 333 47.01 7.37 -12.70
N ASP A 334 47.35 8.40 -13.49
CA ASP A 334 46.75 8.71 -14.80
C ASP A 334 47.09 7.62 -15.82
N GLY A 335 46.51 6.44 -15.67
CA GLY A 335 46.76 5.29 -16.52
C GLY A 335 45.49 4.50 -16.73
N GLN A 336 45.27 4.09 -17.98
CA GLN A 336 44.22 3.22 -18.52
C GLN A 336 43.66 2.12 -17.58
N TRP A 337 44.47 1.67 -16.60
CA TRP A 337 44.09 0.78 -15.50
C TRP A 337 43.03 1.34 -14.54
N ALA A 338 43.14 2.59 -14.09
CA ALA A 338 42.14 3.20 -13.20
C ALA A 338 40.78 3.36 -13.90
N TYR A 339 40.82 3.69 -15.20
CA TYR A 339 39.62 3.77 -16.05
C TYR A 339 38.98 2.39 -16.29
N GLN A 340 39.77 1.36 -16.59
CA GLN A 340 39.28 -0.02 -16.74
C GLN A 340 38.72 -0.58 -15.43
N ILE A 341 39.32 -0.25 -14.29
CA ILE A 341 38.79 -0.62 -12.98
C ILE A 341 37.51 0.16 -12.70
N GLN A 342 37.43 1.45 -13.00
CA GLN A 342 36.21 2.23 -12.83
C GLN A 342 35.06 1.69 -13.69
N GLU A 343 35.31 1.37 -14.95
CA GLU A 343 34.34 0.77 -15.87
C GLU A 343 33.94 -0.65 -15.44
N SER A 344 34.90 -1.47 -14.98
CA SER A 344 34.62 -2.80 -14.43
C SER A 344 33.85 -2.73 -13.11
N ILE A 345 34.18 -1.79 -12.23
CA ILE A 345 33.48 -1.53 -10.96
C ILE A 345 32.07 -1.03 -11.24
N GLU A 346 31.86 -0.16 -12.24
CA GLU A 346 30.54 0.34 -12.65
C GLU A 346 29.64 -0.79 -13.19
N LEU A 347 30.20 -1.67 -14.03
CA LEU A 347 29.52 -2.86 -14.57
C LEU A 347 29.28 -3.95 -13.52
N GLU A 348 30.24 -4.18 -12.62
CA GLU A 348 30.14 -5.21 -11.58
C GLU A 348 29.26 -4.75 -10.41
N LEU A 349 29.18 -3.44 -10.11
CA LEU A 349 28.26 -2.90 -9.10
C LEU A 349 26.82 -2.73 -9.59
N THR A 350 26.57 -2.68 -10.91
CA THR A 350 25.18 -2.77 -11.40
C THR A 350 24.53 -4.11 -11.01
N TYR A 351 25.31 -5.18 -10.90
CA TYR A 351 24.85 -6.51 -10.44
C TYR A 351 25.20 -6.81 -8.96
N GLY A 352 26.35 -6.35 -8.48
CA GLY A 352 26.89 -6.66 -7.15
C GLY A 352 26.25 -5.87 -6.01
N LEU A 353 25.68 -4.70 -6.28
CA LEU A 353 25.00 -3.85 -5.30
C LEU A 353 23.66 -4.46 -4.86
N VAL A 354 22.97 -5.16 -5.78
CA VAL A 354 21.76 -5.94 -5.48
C VAL A 354 22.10 -7.17 -4.63
N ILE A 355 23.19 -7.87 -4.96
CA ILE A 355 23.62 -9.08 -4.26
C ILE A 355 24.14 -8.75 -2.85
N SER A 356 24.93 -7.69 -2.68
CA SER A 356 25.43 -7.27 -1.36
C SER A 356 24.32 -6.75 -0.45
N ALA A 357 23.37 -5.98 -1.00
CA ALA A 357 22.18 -5.54 -0.28
C ALA A 357 21.30 -6.73 0.14
N MET A 358 21.10 -7.74 -0.74
CA MET A 358 20.37 -8.96 -0.39
C MET A 358 21.06 -9.78 0.69
N LEU A 359 22.38 -9.99 0.59
CA LEU A 359 23.17 -10.71 1.60
C LEU A 359 23.13 -10.00 2.95
N PHE A 360 23.25 -8.67 2.95
CA PHE A 360 23.20 -7.87 4.16
C PHE A 360 21.80 -7.90 4.81
N LEU A 361 20.73 -7.78 4.02
CA LEU A 361 19.36 -7.94 4.50
C LEU A 361 19.09 -9.34 5.03
N LEU A 362 19.67 -10.38 4.41
CA LEU A 362 19.55 -11.77 4.85
C LEU A 362 20.26 -11.97 6.21
N ILE A 363 21.41 -11.34 6.43
CA ILE A 363 22.10 -11.31 7.73
C ILE A 363 21.25 -10.59 8.77
N LEU A 364 20.71 -9.40 8.46
CA LEU A 364 19.84 -8.64 9.37
C LEU A 364 18.55 -9.40 9.71
N ALA A 365 17.92 -10.03 8.71
CA ALA A 365 16.74 -10.87 8.90
C ALA A 365 17.08 -12.12 9.72
N GLY A 366 18.24 -12.73 9.50
CA GLY A 366 18.78 -13.84 10.28
C GLY A 366 19.06 -13.46 11.74
N LEU A 367 19.53 -12.23 11.98
CA LEU A 367 19.77 -11.69 13.32
C LEU A 367 18.51 -11.69 14.20
N ARG A 368 17.31 -11.60 13.60
CA ARG A 368 16.03 -11.73 14.32
C ARG A 368 15.90 -13.08 15.04
N TYR A 369 16.48 -14.14 14.48
CA TYR A 369 16.37 -15.50 15.00
C TYR A 369 17.54 -15.90 15.90
N ILE A 370 18.72 -15.30 15.68
CA ILE A 370 19.93 -15.62 16.43
C ILE A 370 19.99 -14.84 17.75
N LEU A 371 19.60 -13.56 17.72
CA LEU A 371 19.72 -12.71 18.90
C LEU A 371 18.44 -12.75 19.75
N PRO A 372 18.54 -13.00 21.08
CA PRO A 372 17.40 -12.99 21.98
C PRO A 372 17.00 -11.54 22.31
N TRP A 373 16.39 -10.87 21.35
CA TRP A 373 16.04 -9.44 21.41
C TRP A 373 15.21 -9.06 22.65
N GLN A 374 14.39 -9.97 23.17
CA GLN A 374 13.64 -9.76 24.41
C GLN A 374 14.55 -9.62 25.64
N ARG A 375 15.66 -10.37 25.70
CA ARG A 375 16.62 -10.25 26.80
C ARG A 375 17.45 -8.99 26.67
N ILE A 376 17.88 -8.65 25.44
CA ILE A 376 18.68 -7.46 25.17
C ILE A 376 17.87 -6.20 25.51
N SER A 377 16.61 -6.12 25.06
CA SER A 377 15.71 -5.01 25.42
C SER A 377 15.47 -4.92 26.92
N GLY A 378 15.23 -6.04 27.61
CA GLY A 378 15.08 -6.05 29.07
C GLY A 378 16.33 -5.56 29.83
N VAL A 379 17.53 -5.89 29.34
CA VAL A 379 18.78 -5.35 29.91
C VAL A 379 18.91 -3.85 29.66
N ILE A 380 18.64 -3.38 28.45
CA ILE A 380 18.68 -1.93 28.13
C ILE A 380 17.67 -1.16 28.98
N GLU A 381 16.46 -1.69 29.15
CA GLU A 381 15.42 -1.08 29.95
C GLU A 381 15.79 -1.05 31.44
N SER A 382 16.43 -2.10 31.96
CA SER A 382 16.96 -2.13 33.33
C SER A 382 18.08 -1.11 33.55
N LEU A 383 18.97 -0.94 32.56
CA LEU A 383 20.06 0.05 32.60
C LEU A 383 19.52 1.47 32.53
N TYR A 384 18.48 1.71 31.72
CA TYR A 384 17.81 3.00 31.64
C TYR A 384 17.08 3.34 32.96
N ARG A 385 16.35 2.37 33.53
CA ARG A 385 15.68 2.55 34.85
C ARG A 385 16.67 2.90 35.95
N LYS A 386 17.80 2.18 36.00
CA LYS A 386 18.86 2.42 36.97
C LYS A 386 19.45 3.84 36.82
N ARG A 387 19.65 4.30 35.58
CA ARG A 387 20.12 5.67 35.29
C ARG A 387 19.10 6.74 35.68
N VAL A 388 17.80 6.48 35.52
CA VAL A 388 16.73 7.42 35.91
C VAL A 388 16.56 7.50 37.43
N GLU A 389 16.76 6.38 38.14
CA GLU A 389 16.75 6.33 39.60
C GLU A 389 17.99 7.00 40.24
N GLU A 390 19.11 7.10 39.50
CA GLU A 390 20.34 7.81 39.92
C GLU A 390 20.28 9.34 39.74
N ILE A 391 19.23 9.89 39.10
CA ILE A 391 19.03 11.34 39.04
C ILE A 391 18.54 11.80 40.42
N PRO A 392 19.26 12.69 41.14
CA PRO A 392 18.82 13.16 42.43
C PRO A 392 17.45 13.81 42.26
N LYS A 393 16.44 13.33 42.99
CA LYS A 393 15.22 14.09 43.16
C LYS A 393 15.60 15.35 43.92
N GLU A 394 15.63 16.49 43.23
CA GLU A 394 15.62 17.78 43.92
C GLU A 394 14.35 17.81 44.77
N GLU A 395 14.55 17.72 46.10
CA GLU A 395 13.50 17.98 47.08
C GLU A 395 13.07 19.44 46.92
N TYR A 396 11.84 19.64 46.46
CA TYR A 396 11.11 20.90 46.59
C TYR A 396 10.24 20.86 47.82
#